data_AF-A0A4S0JKG9-F1
#
_entry.id   AF-A0A4S0JKG9-F1
#
_cell.length_a   1.000
_cell.length_b   1.000
_cell.length_c   1.000
_cell.angle_alpha   90.00
_cell.angle_beta   90.00
_cell.angle_gamma   90.00
#
_symmetry.space_group_name_H-M   'P 1'
#
loop_
_entity.id
_entity.type
_entity.pdbx_description
1 polymer ?
#
loop_
_entity_poly.entity_id
_entity_poly.type
_entity_poly.pdbx_seq_one_letter_code
_entity_poly.pdbx_strand_id
1 'polypeptide(L)'
;DPRLEEVFASVPREAFLGPGPWTVIAGNAKITTPSADPAHVYQNVLVTLDAEKGINNGEPFLHAMWIGKLAPRPGEAVTHIGAGSGYYTALLATLVSPGGTVAAFEVDD
;
A
#
# COMPACT_ATOMS: atom_id res chain seq x y z
N ASP A 1 0.01 -10.23 -14.13
CA ASP A 1 0.34 -9.07 -14.98
C ASP A 1 1.73 -8.64 -14.57
N PRO A 2 2.76 -8.75 -15.45
CA PRO A 2 4.14 -8.40 -15.10
C PRO A 2 4.29 -6.96 -14.57
N ARG A 3 3.44 -6.03 -15.02
CA ARG A 3 3.45 -4.65 -14.51
C ARG A 3 3.04 -4.56 -13.05
N LEU A 4 2.17 -5.46 -12.61
CA LEU A 4 1.72 -5.51 -11.21
C LEU A 4 2.84 -6.03 -10.31
N GLU A 5 3.57 -7.06 -10.73
CA GLU A 5 4.75 -7.53 -9.99
C GLU A 5 5.82 -6.44 -9.92
N GLU A 6 6.10 -5.78 -11.04
CA GLU A 6 7.09 -4.70 -11.14
C GLU A 6 6.75 -3.50 -10.26
N VAL A 7 5.49 -3.07 -10.20
CA VAL A 7 5.11 -1.91 -9.39
C VAL A 7 5.23 -2.19 -7.90
N PHE A 8 4.83 -3.39 -7.45
CA PHE A 8 4.99 -3.79 -6.05
C PHE A 8 6.47 -3.96 -5.67
N ALA A 9 7.33 -4.38 -6.60
CA ALA A 9 8.76 -4.51 -6.38
C ALA A 9 9.50 -3.16 -6.35
N SER A 10 9.06 -2.19 -7.16
CA SER A 10 9.77 -0.91 -7.35
C SER A 10 9.38 0.18 -6.35
N VAL A 11 8.18 0.12 -5.76
CA VAL A 11 7.72 1.12 -4.78
C VAL A 11 8.04 0.61 -3.36
N PRO A 12 8.93 1.30 -2.60
CA PRO A 12 9.35 0.87 -1.27
C PRO A 12 8.21 1.06 -0.27
N ARG A 13 7.63 -0.04 0.23
CA ARG A 13 6.46 0.02 1.11
C ARG A 13 6.77 0.74 2.42
N GLU A 14 7.94 0.49 2.99
CA GLU A 14 8.45 1.07 4.23
C GLU A 14 8.52 2.60 4.21
N ALA A 15 8.68 3.22 3.04
CA ALA A 15 8.69 4.68 2.90
C ALA A 15 7.33 5.33 3.27
N PHE A 16 6.26 4.53 3.33
CA PHE A 16 4.89 4.98 3.62
C PHE A 16 4.42 4.53 5.02
N LEU A 17 5.24 3.84 5.81
CA LEU A 17 4.80 3.23 7.08
C LEU A 17 5.30 3.97 8.33
N GLY A 18 6.12 5.02 8.15
CA GLY A 18 6.87 5.61 9.25
C GLY A 18 8.01 4.70 9.75
N PRO A 19 8.80 5.16 10.74
CA PRO A 19 9.93 4.40 11.25
C PRO A 19 9.47 3.13 11.98
N GLY A 20 10.15 2.01 11.71
CA GLY A 20 9.97 0.78 12.47
C GLY A 20 10.66 0.81 13.85
N PRO A 21 10.55 -0.27 14.65
CA PRO A 21 9.82 -1.50 14.36
C PRO A 21 8.31 -1.26 14.24
N TRP A 22 7.66 -2.01 13.36
CA TRP A 22 6.24 -1.81 13.05
C TRP A 22 5.36 -2.76 13.84
N THR A 23 4.12 -2.37 14.08
CA THR A 23 3.10 -3.30 14.57
C THR A 23 2.34 -3.89 13.38
N VAL A 24 2.58 -5.16 13.09
CA VAL A 24 1.94 -5.90 12.00
C VAL A 24 0.76 -6.72 12.49
N ILE A 25 -0.23 -6.92 11.63
CA ILE A 25 -1.35 -7.83 11.88
C ILE A 25 -1.27 -8.94 10.81
N ALA A 26 -1.11 -10.18 11.26
CA ALA A 26 -0.99 -11.37 10.43
C ALA A 26 -2.08 -12.36 10.86
N GLY A 27 -3.16 -12.46 10.08
CA GLY A 27 -4.37 -13.16 10.49
C GLY A 27 -4.93 -12.55 11.79
N ASN A 28 -5.04 -13.36 12.85
CA ASN A 28 -5.57 -12.92 14.15
C ASN A 28 -4.49 -12.41 15.13
N ALA A 29 -3.21 -12.42 14.73
CA ALA A 29 -2.11 -12.01 15.60
C ALA A 29 -1.68 -10.58 15.30
N LYS A 30 -1.51 -9.77 16.36
CA LYS A 30 -0.90 -8.43 16.30
C LYS A 30 0.47 -8.51 16.98
N ILE A 31 1.54 -8.24 16.23
CA ILE A 31 2.93 -8.48 16.64
C ILE A 31 3.78 -7.27 16.27
N THR A 32 4.71 -6.88 17.14
CA THR A 32 5.74 -5.89 16.79
C THR A 32 6.91 -6.59 16.11
N THR A 33 7.37 -6.07 14.96
CA THR A 33 8.50 -6.63 14.22
C THR A 33 9.76 -6.61 15.09
N PRO A 34 10.66 -7.61 14.96
CA PRO A 34 11.86 -7.68 15.80
C PRO A 34 12.89 -6.58 15.49
N SER A 35 12.77 -5.93 14.33
CA SER A 35 13.61 -4.81 13.89
C SER A 35 12.85 -3.92 12.89
N ALA A 36 13.49 -2.85 12.45
CA ALA A 36 13.05 -2.00 11.33
C ALA A 36 13.54 -2.51 9.95
N ASP A 37 13.93 -3.78 9.84
CA ASP A 37 14.29 -4.39 8.56
C ASP A 37 13.04 -4.44 7.65
N PRO A 38 13.06 -3.80 6.46
CA PRO A 38 11.92 -3.80 5.55
C PRO A 38 11.42 -5.19 5.18
N ALA A 39 12.25 -6.24 5.26
CA ALA A 39 11.84 -7.61 4.97
C ALA A 39 10.57 -8.05 5.72
N HIS A 40 10.31 -7.48 6.92
CA HIS A 40 9.11 -7.77 7.70
C HIS A 40 7.81 -7.22 7.09
N VAL A 41 7.87 -6.09 6.38
CA VAL A 41 6.70 -5.42 5.79
C VAL A 41 6.44 -5.83 4.34
N TYR A 42 7.31 -6.63 3.73
CA TYR A 42 7.08 -7.24 2.42
C TYR A 42 6.32 -8.58 2.49
N GLN A 43 5.97 -9.04 3.69
CA GLN A 43 5.04 -10.14 3.88
C GLN A 43 3.60 -9.69 3.59
N ASN A 44 2.70 -10.66 3.35
CA ASN A 44 1.27 -10.36 3.26
C ASN A 44 0.67 -10.08 4.65
N VAL A 45 0.92 -8.88 5.16
CA VAL A 45 0.49 -8.41 6.48
C VAL A 45 -0.06 -7.00 6.40
N LEU A 46 -0.95 -6.67 7.33
CA LEU A 46 -1.36 -5.29 7.59
C LEU A 46 -0.30 -4.63 8.46
N VAL A 47 -0.10 -3.32 8.30
CA VAL A 47 0.78 -2.53 9.17
C VAL A 47 -0.04 -1.44 9.85
N THR A 48 -0.02 -1.39 11.18
CA THR A 48 -0.77 -0.38 11.95
C THR A 48 -0.22 1.01 11.65
N LEU A 49 -1.08 1.94 11.24
CA LEU A 49 -0.74 3.36 11.04
C LEU A 49 -1.24 4.20 12.21
N ASP A 50 -2.48 3.97 12.63
CA ASP A 50 -3.08 4.58 13.81
C ASP A 50 -3.80 3.49 14.62
N ALA A 51 -3.25 3.17 15.80
CA ALA A 51 -3.78 2.11 16.64
C ALA A 51 -5.09 2.50 17.34
N GLU A 52 -5.30 3.79 17.63
CA GLU A 52 -6.48 4.29 18.34
C GLU A 52 -7.69 4.33 17.39
N LYS A 53 -7.46 4.77 16.15
CA LYS A 53 -8.48 4.79 15.09
C LYS A 53 -8.65 3.42 14.40
N GLY A 54 -7.79 2.44 14.67
CA GLY A 54 -7.81 1.13 14.03
C GLY A 54 -7.39 1.15 12.55
N ILE A 55 -6.66 2.18 12.13
CA ILE A 55 -6.23 2.38 10.75
C ILE A 55 -4.93 1.62 10.50
N ASN A 56 -4.85 0.98 9.34
CA ASN A 56 -3.69 0.23 8.89
C ASN A 56 -3.41 0.48 7.40
N ASN A 57 -2.17 0.25 7.01
CA ASN A 57 -1.82 -0.02 5.63
C ASN A 57 -2.26 -1.47 5.30
N GLY A 58 -3.11 -1.61 4.30
CA GLY A 58 -3.76 -2.86 3.87
C GLY A 58 -2.80 -4.00 3.51
N GLU A 59 -3.34 -5.21 3.33
CA GLU A 59 -2.56 -6.37 2.86
C GLU A 59 -2.19 -6.26 1.37
N PRO A 60 -0.91 -6.48 0.97
CA PRO A 60 -0.51 -6.48 -0.44
C PRO A 60 -1.31 -7.44 -1.32
N PHE A 61 -1.67 -8.63 -0.84
CA PHE A 61 -2.42 -9.62 -1.63
C PHE A 61 -3.81 -9.11 -2.02
N LEU A 62 -4.54 -8.53 -1.05
CA LEU A 62 -5.86 -7.95 -1.28
C LEU A 62 -5.81 -6.83 -2.33
N HIS A 63 -4.85 -5.91 -2.18
CA HIS A 63 -4.71 -4.79 -3.11
C HIS A 63 -4.22 -5.24 -4.49
N ALA A 64 -3.28 -6.19 -4.56
CA ALA A 64 -2.84 -6.76 -5.82
C ALA A 64 -4.01 -7.41 -6.58
N MET A 65 -4.89 -8.15 -5.88
CA MET A 65 -6.09 -8.72 -6.48
C MET A 65 -7.01 -7.64 -7.07
N TRP A 66 -7.34 -6.59 -6.31
CA TRP A 66 -8.24 -5.53 -6.77
C TRP A 66 -7.64 -4.68 -7.89
N ILE A 67 -6.37 -4.27 -7.76
CA ILE A 67 -5.66 -3.51 -8.79
C ILE A 67 -5.54 -4.36 -10.06
N GLY A 68 -5.24 -5.66 -9.94
CA GLY A 68 -5.19 -6.58 -11.07
C GLY A 68 -6.55 -6.75 -11.77
N LYS A 69 -7.66 -6.69 -11.04
CA LYS A 69 -9.01 -6.71 -11.61
C LYS A 69 -9.39 -5.39 -12.29
N LEU A 70 -9.01 -4.25 -11.70
CA LEU A 70 -9.22 -2.92 -12.30
C LEU A 70 -8.37 -2.74 -13.56
N ALA A 71 -7.18 -3.34 -13.59
CA ALA A 71 -6.20 -3.29 -14.66
C ALA A 71 -5.89 -1.87 -15.18
N PRO A 72 -5.41 -0.92 -14.33
CA PRO A 72 -5.12 0.44 -14.75
C PRO A 72 -4.12 0.49 -15.90
N ARG A 73 -4.32 1.44 -16.81
CA ARG A 73 -3.51 1.63 -18.01
C ARG A 73 -2.91 3.04 -18.09
N PRO A 74 -1.77 3.20 -18.78
CA PRO A 74 -1.22 4.50 -19.08
C PRO A 74 -2.26 5.47 -19.65
N GLY A 75 -2.27 6.72 -19.18
CA GLY A 75 -3.19 7.76 -19.64
C GLY A 75 -4.53 7.82 -18.91
N GLU A 76 -4.85 6.84 -18.05
CA GLU A 76 -6.11 6.84 -17.31
C GLU A 76 -6.07 7.80 -16.10
N ALA A 77 -7.25 8.32 -15.76
CA ALA A 77 -7.46 9.08 -14.53
C ALA A 77 -8.08 8.18 -13.47
N VAL A 78 -7.44 8.09 -12.30
CA VAL A 78 -7.89 7.24 -11.17
C VAL A 78 -8.24 8.12 -9.98
N THR A 79 -9.37 7.81 -9.33
CA THR A 79 -9.72 8.37 -8.02
C THR A 79 -9.54 7.30 -6.96
N HIS A 80 -8.68 7.56 -5.97
CA HIS A 80 -8.42 6.66 -4.84
C HIS A 80 -8.98 7.27 -3.56
N ILE A 81 -9.97 6.61 -2.95
CA ILE A 81 -10.60 7.04 -1.69
C ILE A 81 -10.11 6.14 -0.57
N GLY A 82 -9.65 6.71 0.54
CA GLY A 82 -8.98 5.97 1.62
C GLY A 82 -7.51 5.75 1.29
N ALA A 83 -6.81 6.82 0.91
CA ALA A 83 -5.42 6.76 0.47
C ALA A 83 -4.43 6.39 1.59
N GLY A 84 -4.82 6.60 2.85
CA GLY A 84 -3.97 6.46 4.02
C GLY A 84 -2.65 7.21 3.83
N SER A 85 -1.53 6.55 4.12
CA SER A 85 -0.20 7.11 3.91
C SER A 85 0.25 7.16 2.43
N GLY A 86 -0.51 6.58 1.50
CA GLY A 86 -0.30 6.74 0.06
C GLY A 86 0.42 5.61 -0.67
N TYR A 87 0.79 4.50 -0.03
CA TYR A 87 1.52 3.39 -0.68
C TYR A 87 0.79 2.89 -1.95
N TYR A 88 -0.50 2.56 -1.84
CA TYR A 88 -1.27 2.08 -2.98
C TYR A 88 -1.59 3.17 -4.00
N THR A 89 -1.67 4.44 -3.58
CA THR A 89 -1.74 5.59 -4.49
C THR A 89 -0.50 5.64 -5.38
N ALA A 90 0.69 5.42 -4.81
CA ALA A 90 1.94 5.40 -5.58
C ALA A 90 1.95 4.24 -6.60
N LEU A 91 1.46 3.05 -6.23
CA LEU A 91 1.34 1.94 -7.21
C LEU A 91 0.41 2.31 -8.36
N LEU A 92 -0.76 2.88 -8.06
CA LEU A 92 -1.71 3.32 -9.08
C LEU A 92 -1.10 4.39 -9.99
N ALA A 93 -0.36 5.35 -9.43
CA ALA A 93 0.30 6.42 -10.19
C ALA A 93 1.34 5.87 -11.17
N THR A 94 2.13 4.88 -10.75
CA THR A 94 3.09 4.20 -11.63
C THR A 94 2.36 3.43 -12.74
N LEU A 95 1.27 2.72 -12.43
CA LEU A 95 0.53 1.93 -13.42
C LEU A 95 -0.17 2.76 -14.50
N VAL A 96 -0.61 3.98 -14.18
CA VAL A 96 -1.24 4.90 -15.14
C VAL A 96 -0.25 5.84 -15.82
N SER A 97 1.05 5.71 -15.53
CA SER A 97 2.10 6.45 -16.22
C SER A 97 2.52 5.74 -17.52
N PRO A 98 2.95 6.49 -18.56
CA PRO A 98 2.90 7.95 -18.68
C PRO A 98 1.49 8.47 -19.01
N GLY A 99 1.26 9.76 -18.73
CA GLY A 99 0.08 10.50 -19.18
C GLY A 99 -1.19 10.35 -18.32
N GLY A 100 -1.20 9.44 -17.34
CA GLY A 100 -2.31 9.29 -16.40
C GLY A 100 -2.16 10.17 -15.17
N THR A 101 -3.21 10.20 -14.36
CA THR A 101 -3.27 10.97 -13.11
C THR A 101 -3.98 10.19 -12.03
N VAL A 102 -3.60 10.42 -10.77
CA VAL A 102 -4.29 9.85 -9.60
C VAL A 102 -4.68 10.98 -8.67
N ALA A 103 -5.98 11.12 -8.41
CA ALA A 103 -6.51 11.97 -7.35
C ALA A 103 -6.77 11.09 -6.11
N ALA A 104 -6.06 11.36 -5.02
CA ALA A 104 -6.16 10.61 -3.79
C ALA A 104 -6.83 11.44 -2.69
N PHE A 105 -7.78 10.84 -1.98
CA PHE A 105 -8.52 11.45 -0.90
C PHE A 105 -8.36 10.61 0.37
N GLU A 106 -8.00 11.27 1.46
CA GLU A 106 -7.95 10.70 2.81
C GLU A 106 -8.71 11.64 3.74
N VAL A 107 -9.48 11.07 4.66
CA VAL A 107 -10.09 11.84 5.74
C VAL A 107 -9.14 11.75 6.92
N ASP A 108 -8.66 12.90 7.37
CA ASP A 108 -7.89 13.00 8.60
C ASP A 108 -8.62 13.96 9.56
N ASP A 109 -8.78 13.53 10.81
CA ASP A 109 -9.48 14.21 11.90
C ASP A 109 -8.51 14.47 13.06
#